data_AF-A0A1Z2TN61-F1
#
_entry.id   AF-A0A1Z2TN61-F1
#
_cell.length_a   1.000
_cell.length_b   1.000
_cell.length_c   1.000
_cell.angle_alpha   90.00
_cell.angle_beta   90.00
_cell.angle_gamma   90.00
#
_symmetry.space_group_name_H-M   'P 1'
#
loop_
_entity.id
_entity.type
_entity.pdbx_description
1 polymer ?
#
loop_
_entity_poly.entity_id
_entity_poly.type
_entity_poly.pdbx_seq_one_letter_code
_entity_poly.pdbx_strand_id
1 'polypeptide(L)'
;MKLIIKPKKGFGKIEVEINEELWGEIERLSERYGVPAERVIEIALTGEFREPKGNLEELEENVRELEERTWELEKEYAPLRFKAYGLSEDNKVLAIELSGLLAENGGLKRFLRMKPERNVELRKLISYYLQG
;
A
#
# COMPACT_ATOMS: atom_id res chain seq x y z
N MET A 1 32.30 -10.42 -24.86
CA MET A 1 31.04 -11.15 -25.13
C MET A 1 30.58 -10.93 -26.56
N LYS A 2 29.86 -11.89 -27.17
CA LYS A 2 29.36 -11.79 -28.55
C LYS A 2 27.89 -11.35 -28.59
N LEU A 3 27.62 -10.19 -29.19
CA LEU A 3 26.27 -9.72 -29.49
C LEU A 3 25.88 -10.16 -30.90
N ILE A 4 24.74 -10.83 -31.04
CA ILE A 4 24.22 -11.27 -32.35
C ILE A 4 22.98 -10.45 -32.70
N ILE A 5 23.13 -9.53 -33.65
CA ILE A 5 22.03 -8.71 -34.16
C ILE A 5 21.47 -9.37 -35.43
N LYS A 6 20.14 -9.62 -35.45
CA LYS A 6 19.42 -10.13 -36.62
C LYS A 6 18.47 -9.06 -37.19
N PRO A 7 18.91 -8.28 -38.19
CA PRO A 7 18.05 -7.30 -38.86
C PRO A 7 16.93 -7.97 -39.68
N LYS A 8 15.77 -7.31 -39.74
CA LYS A 8 14.57 -7.82 -40.45
C LYS A 8 14.70 -7.79 -41.99
N LYS A 9 15.64 -7.00 -42.54
CA LYS A 9 15.95 -6.94 -43.99
C LYS A 9 17.44 -6.69 -44.26
N GLY A 10 18.00 -7.37 -45.26
CA GLY A 10 19.16 -6.93 -46.04
C GLY A 10 20.57 -7.25 -45.56
N PHE A 11 20.82 -7.52 -44.26
CA PHE A 11 22.20 -7.53 -43.74
C PHE A 11 22.72 -8.85 -43.15
N GLY A 12 21.98 -9.96 -43.21
CA GLY A 12 22.42 -11.22 -42.59
C GLY A 12 22.59 -11.11 -41.06
N LYS A 13 23.15 -12.13 -40.40
CA LYS A 13 23.45 -12.05 -38.96
C LYS A 13 24.69 -11.16 -38.77
N ILE A 14 24.59 -10.13 -37.94
CA ILE A 14 25.73 -9.28 -37.56
C ILE A 14 26.22 -9.77 -36.21
N GLU A 15 27.44 -10.28 -36.15
CA GLU A 15 28.10 -10.65 -34.89
C GLU A 15 29.10 -9.55 -34.52
N VAL A 16 28.92 -8.95 -33.35
CA VAL A 16 29.81 -7.92 -32.82
C VAL A 16 30.41 -8.43 -31.52
N GLU A 17 31.73 -8.32 -31.40
CA GLU A 17 32.43 -8.64 -30.16
C GLU A 17 32.52 -7.37 -29.32
N ILE A 18 31.93 -7.42 -28.12
CA ILE A 18 31.90 -6.33 -27.16
C ILE A 18 32.87 -6.68 -26.03
N ASN A 19 33.72 -5.74 -25.62
CA ASN A 19 34.60 -5.93 -24.47
C ASN A 19 33.79 -6.12 -23.17
N GLU A 20 34.37 -6.81 -22.19
CA GLU A 20 33.68 -7.08 -20.92
C GLU A 20 33.35 -5.79 -20.15
N GLU A 21 34.19 -4.77 -20.26
CA GLU A 21 33.99 -3.49 -19.59
C GLU A 21 32.72 -2.76 -20.08
N LEU A 22 32.51 -2.67 -21.39
CA LEU A 22 31.31 -2.04 -21.96
C LEU A 22 30.07 -2.90 -21.72
N TRP A 23 30.20 -4.22 -21.74
CA TRP A 23 29.09 -5.10 -21.37
C TRP A 23 28.66 -4.89 -19.91
N GLY A 24 29.62 -4.74 -18.99
CA GLY A 24 29.34 -4.42 -17.59
C GLY A 24 28.71 -3.04 -17.38
N GLU A 25 28.96 -2.07 -18.26
CA GLU A 25 28.20 -0.80 -18.27
C GLU A 25 26.76 -0.97 -18.74
N ILE A 26 26.55 -1.75 -19.80
CA ILE A 26 25.22 -2.03 -20.34
C ILE A 26 24.36 -2.76 -19.31
N GLU A 27 24.91 -3.76 -18.61
CA GLU A 27 24.20 -4.47 -17.54
C GLU A 27 23.83 -3.54 -16.37
N ARG A 28 24.75 -2.67 -15.94
CA ARG A 28 24.46 -1.68 -14.89
C ARG A 28 23.32 -0.73 -15.28
N LEU A 29 23.28 -0.29 -16.54
CA LEU A 29 22.19 0.54 -17.04
C LEU A 29 20.87 -0.24 -17.15
N SER A 30 20.93 -1.49 -17.60
CA SER A 30 19.79 -2.40 -17.67
C SER A 30 19.15 -2.60 -16.30
N GLU A 31 19.94 -2.86 -15.26
CA GLU A 31 19.46 -3.00 -13.89
C GLU A 31 18.90 -1.70 -13.32
N ARG A 32 19.64 -0.58 -13.48
CA ARG A 32 19.23 0.72 -12.95
C ARG A 32 17.87 1.18 -13.49
N TYR A 33 17.62 0.96 -14.78
CA TYR A 33 16.43 1.45 -15.46
C TYR A 33 15.39 0.37 -15.75
N GLY A 34 15.63 -0.89 -15.34
CA GLY A 34 14.71 -2.01 -15.54
C GLY A 34 14.40 -2.32 -17.01
N VAL A 35 15.35 -2.09 -17.91
CA VAL A 35 15.19 -2.28 -19.36
C VAL A 35 16.17 -3.33 -19.88
N PRO A 36 15.78 -4.21 -20.83
CA PRO A 36 16.69 -5.23 -21.37
C PRO A 36 17.97 -4.63 -21.96
N ALA A 37 19.10 -5.33 -21.82
CA ALA A 37 20.39 -4.92 -22.36
C ALA A 37 20.33 -4.63 -23.88
N GLU A 38 19.53 -5.41 -24.64
CA GLU A 38 19.32 -5.17 -26.07
C GLU A 38 18.64 -3.83 -26.34
N ARG A 39 17.73 -3.41 -25.46
CA ARG A 39 17.03 -2.13 -25.57
C ARG A 39 17.96 -0.97 -25.23
N VAL A 40 18.86 -1.14 -24.25
CA VAL A 40 19.90 -0.15 -23.94
C VAL A 40 20.81 0.06 -25.15
N ILE A 41 21.24 -1.03 -25.80
CA ILE A 41 22.07 -0.98 -27.01
C ILE A 41 21.30 -0.35 -28.18
N GLU A 42 20.02 -0.71 -28.37
CA GLU A 42 19.17 -0.13 -29.41
C GLU A 42 19.03 1.39 -29.23
N ILE A 43 18.75 1.87 -28.01
CA ILE A 43 18.63 3.30 -27.71
C ILE A 43 19.97 4.01 -27.96
N ALA A 44 21.08 3.42 -27.50
CA ALA A 44 22.42 3.99 -27.71
C ALA A 44 22.79 4.11 -29.19
N LEU A 45 22.41 3.13 -30.02
CA LEU A 45 22.67 3.12 -31.47
C LEU A 45 21.73 4.02 -32.26
N THR A 46 20.46 4.10 -31.88
CA THR A 46 19.46 4.92 -32.56
C THR A 46 19.54 6.39 -32.18
N GLY A 47 20.14 6.71 -31.03
CA GLY A 47 20.17 8.07 -30.50
C GLY A 47 18.79 8.60 -30.11
N GLU A 48 17.77 7.72 -30.04
CA GLU A 48 16.41 8.06 -29.63
C GLU A 48 16.33 8.20 -28.09
N PHE A 49 17.06 9.17 -27.55
CA PHE A 49 16.85 9.60 -26.18
C PHE A 49 15.58 10.43 -26.16
N ARG A 50 14.57 10.01 -25.37
CA ARG A 50 13.43 10.86 -25.09
C ARG A 50 13.94 12.07 -24.32
N GLU A 51 13.78 13.26 -24.89
CA GLU A 51 13.96 14.48 -24.12
C GLU A 51 12.95 14.48 -22.96
N PRO A 52 13.42 14.69 -21.71
CA PRO A 52 12.52 14.76 -20.57
C PRO A 52 11.53 15.90 -20.80
N LYS A 53 10.23 15.58 -20.72
CA LYS A 53 9.19 16.61 -20.74
C LYS A 53 9.12 17.23 -19.35
N GLY A 54 9.71 18.42 -19.20
CA GLY A 54 9.69 19.19 -17.96
C GLY A 54 10.98 19.04 -17.14
N ASN A 55 10.97 19.64 -15.95
CA ASN A 55 12.12 19.67 -15.06
C ASN A 55 12.15 18.39 -14.20
N LEU A 56 12.98 17.41 -14.60
CA LEU A 56 13.10 16.13 -13.92
C LEU A 56 13.53 16.30 -12.45
N GLU A 57 14.46 17.22 -12.19
CA GLU A 57 14.98 17.48 -10.84
C GLU A 57 13.87 17.96 -9.90
N GLU A 58 13.04 18.89 -10.37
CA GLU A 58 11.89 19.39 -9.61
C GLU A 58 10.85 18.28 -9.36
N LEU A 59 10.66 17.36 -10.33
CA LEU A 59 9.76 16.24 -10.15
C LEU A 59 10.27 15.26 -9.09
N GLU A 60 11.57 14.95 -9.12
CA GLU A 60 12.23 14.07 -8.15
C GLU A 60 12.20 14.66 -6.74
N GLU A 61 12.39 15.97 -6.60
CA GLU A 61 12.30 16.67 -5.32
C GLU A 61 10.88 16.64 -4.76
N ASN A 62 9.87 16.90 -5.59
CA ASN A 62 8.47 16.81 -5.20
C ASN A 62 8.07 15.39 -4.77
N VAL A 63 8.55 14.36 -5.47
CA VAL A 63 8.31 12.96 -5.08
C VAL A 63 8.91 12.69 -3.71
N ARG A 64 10.14 13.14 -3.46
CA ARG A 64 10.82 12.95 -2.17
C ARG A 64 10.07 13.65 -1.03
N GLU A 65 9.61 14.89 -1.23
CA GLU A 65 8.81 15.61 -0.23
C GLU A 65 7.50 14.87 0.08
N LEU A 66 6.82 14.36 -0.96
CA LEU A 66 5.58 13.61 -0.79
C LEU A 66 5.80 12.28 -0.06
N GLU A 67 6.90 11.58 -0.33
CA GLU A 67 7.27 10.36 0.39
C GLU A 67 7.50 10.64 1.88
N GLU A 68 8.25 11.70 2.21
CA GLU A 68 8.49 12.11 3.60
C GLU A 68 7.20 12.46 4.33
N ARG A 69 6.33 13.28 3.72
CA ARG A 69 5.05 13.67 4.32
C ARG A 69 4.11 12.48 4.51
N THR A 70 4.11 11.54 3.57
CA THR A 70 3.31 10.31 3.68
C THR A 70 3.80 9.45 4.83
N TRP A 71 5.12 9.37 5.01
CA TRP A 71 5.73 8.62 6.10
C TRP A 71 5.40 9.21 7.48
N GLU A 72 5.46 10.55 7.60
CA GLU A 72 5.05 11.25 8.82
C GLU A 72 3.58 11.00 9.16
N LEU A 73 2.69 11.10 8.16
CA LEU A 73 1.27 10.82 8.35
C LEU A 73 1.01 9.37 8.78
N GLU A 74 1.68 8.39 8.16
CA GLU A 74 1.59 6.98 8.56
C GLU A 74 2.02 6.78 10.03
N LYS A 75 3.11 7.43 10.43
CA LYS A 75 3.62 7.37 11.80
C LYS A 75 2.63 7.92 12.82
N GLU A 76 1.91 8.99 12.48
CA GLU A 76 0.87 9.57 13.34
C GLU A 76 -0.44 8.76 13.32
N TYR A 77 -0.80 8.22 12.16
CA TYR A 77 -2.05 7.51 11.95
C TYR A 77 -2.05 6.10 12.56
N ALA A 78 -0.93 5.38 12.49
CA ALA A 78 -0.86 4.00 12.99
C ALA A 78 -1.23 3.86 14.49
N PRO A 79 -0.73 4.70 15.41
CA PRO A 79 -1.16 4.68 16.81
C PRO A 79 -2.64 5.00 17.00
N LEU A 80 -3.20 5.94 16.22
CA LEU A 80 -4.61 6.29 16.29
C LEU A 80 -5.49 5.13 15.84
N ARG A 81 -5.10 4.45 14.75
CA ARG A 81 -5.78 3.25 14.26
C ARG A 81 -5.79 2.14 15.30
N PHE A 82 -4.65 1.89 15.95
CA PHE A 82 -4.55 0.88 17.00
C PHE A 82 -5.44 1.22 18.21
N LYS A 83 -5.40 2.48 18.69
CA LYS A 83 -6.27 2.94 19.78
C LYS A 83 -7.75 2.84 19.44
N ALA A 84 -8.14 3.24 18.23
CA ALA A 84 -9.52 3.17 17.77
C ALA A 84 -10.02 1.72 17.73
N TYR A 85 -9.19 0.79 17.27
CA TYR A 85 -9.49 -0.63 17.28
C TYR A 85 -9.67 -1.16 18.72
N GLY A 86 -8.73 -0.85 19.62
CA GLY A 86 -8.82 -1.26 21.02
C GLY A 86 -10.08 -0.76 21.71
N LEU A 87 -10.38 0.54 21.56
CA LEU A 87 -11.62 1.12 22.10
C LEU A 87 -12.88 0.48 21.50
N SER A 88 -12.85 0.12 20.22
CA SER A 88 -13.97 -0.58 19.60
C SER A 88 -14.18 -1.96 20.23
N GLU A 89 -13.12 -2.75 20.41
CA GLU A 89 -13.20 -4.06 21.05
C GLU A 89 -13.65 -3.98 22.51
N ASP A 90 -13.11 -3.03 23.29
CA ASP A 90 -13.53 -2.81 24.67
C ASP A 90 -15.02 -2.46 24.75
N ASN A 91 -15.53 -1.62 23.83
CA ASN A 91 -16.95 -1.28 23.75
C ASN A 91 -17.83 -2.48 23.37
N LYS A 92 -17.33 -3.41 22.53
CA LYS A 92 -18.04 -4.67 22.23
C LYS A 92 -18.18 -5.53 23.48
N VAL A 93 -17.09 -5.69 24.24
CA VAL A 93 -17.11 -6.44 25.52
C VAL A 93 -18.10 -5.80 26.50
N LEU A 94 -18.04 -4.48 26.66
CA LEU A 94 -18.95 -3.75 27.54
C LEU A 94 -20.43 -3.94 27.11
N ALA A 95 -20.71 -3.93 25.81
CA ALA A 95 -22.05 -4.15 25.29
C ALA A 95 -22.58 -5.57 25.60
N ILE A 96 -21.71 -6.59 25.54
CA ILE A 96 -22.05 -7.97 25.93
C ILE A 96 -22.40 -8.02 27.42
N GLU A 97 -21.55 -7.45 28.28
CA GLU A 97 -21.76 -7.44 29.74
C GLU A 97 -23.06 -6.73 30.10
N LEU A 98 -23.30 -5.54 29.55
CA LEU A 98 -24.53 -4.78 29.77
C LEU A 98 -25.77 -5.54 29.29
N SER A 99 -25.68 -6.27 28.18
CA SER A 99 -26.76 -7.12 27.69
C SER A 99 -27.12 -8.23 28.70
N GLY A 100 -26.10 -8.88 29.27
CA GLY A 100 -26.25 -9.87 30.33
C GLY A 100 -26.91 -9.30 31.58
N LEU A 101 -26.38 -8.17 32.09
CA LEU A 101 -26.93 -7.49 33.26
C LEU A 101 -28.38 -7.03 33.05
N LEU A 102 -28.73 -6.56 31.85
CA LEU A 102 -30.12 -6.21 31.51
C LEU A 102 -31.05 -7.43 31.52
N ALA A 103 -30.56 -8.59 31.08
CA ALA A 103 -31.32 -9.83 31.11
C ALA A 103 -31.55 -10.31 32.56
N GLU A 104 -30.51 -10.28 33.39
CA GLU A 104 -30.58 -10.62 34.82
C GLU A 104 -31.52 -9.68 35.58
N ASN A 105 -31.36 -8.37 35.42
CA ASN A 105 -32.23 -7.38 36.04
C ASN A 105 -33.69 -7.56 35.61
N GLY A 106 -33.93 -7.85 34.32
CA GLY A 106 -35.26 -8.17 33.80
C GLY A 106 -35.84 -9.47 34.39
N GLY A 107 -34.99 -10.45 34.71
CA GLY A 107 -35.38 -11.65 35.46
C GLY A 107 -35.79 -11.33 36.89
N LEU A 108 -34.95 -10.57 37.61
CA LEU A 108 -35.20 -10.15 39.00
C LEU A 108 -36.45 -9.29 39.14
N LYS A 109 -36.66 -8.30 38.27
CA LYS A 109 -37.86 -7.47 38.28
C LYS A 109 -39.13 -8.31 38.08
N ARG A 110 -39.10 -9.31 37.18
CA ARG A 110 -40.22 -10.26 36.99
C ARG A 110 -40.48 -11.09 38.25
N PHE A 111 -39.42 -11.61 38.87
CA PHE A 111 -39.51 -12.36 40.13
C PHE A 111 -40.15 -11.53 41.25
N LEU A 112 -39.75 -10.26 41.38
CA LEU A 112 -40.27 -9.31 42.35
C LEU A 112 -41.62 -8.68 41.96
N ARG A 113 -42.24 -9.09 40.83
CA ARG A 113 -43.48 -8.51 40.27
C ARG A 113 -43.40 -7.00 40.03
N MET A 114 -42.19 -6.49 39.78
CA MET A 114 -41.93 -5.11 39.39
C MET A 114 -42.04 -4.93 37.88
N LYS A 115 -42.42 -3.73 37.43
CA LYS A 115 -42.48 -3.43 36.00
C LYS A 115 -41.07 -3.46 35.40
N PRO A 116 -40.85 -4.20 34.29
CA PRO A 116 -39.57 -4.19 33.59
C PRO A 116 -39.34 -2.82 32.97
N GLU A 117 -38.09 -2.35 33.06
CA GLU A 117 -37.68 -1.07 32.50
C GLU A 117 -37.06 -1.30 31.12
N ARG A 118 -37.51 -0.51 30.16
CA ARG A 118 -37.02 -0.57 28.78
C ARG A 118 -36.26 0.70 28.48
N ASN A 119 -34.97 0.72 28.84
CA ASN A 119 -34.08 1.77 28.36
C ASN A 119 -33.78 1.53 26.86
N VAL A 120 -34.50 2.24 25.99
CA VAL A 120 -34.43 2.07 24.54
C VAL A 120 -33.09 2.58 23.99
N GLU A 121 -32.58 3.68 24.54
CA GLU A 121 -31.30 4.28 24.11
C GLU A 121 -30.12 3.35 24.41
N LEU A 122 -30.07 2.81 25.63
CA LEU A 122 -29.06 1.84 26.02
C LEU A 122 -29.10 0.59 25.13
N ARG A 123 -30.30 0.09 24.81
CA ARG A 123 -30.44 -1.06 23.91
C ARG A 123 -29.96 -0.76 22.49
N LYS A 124 -30.21 0.44 21.96
CA LYS A 124 -29.70 0.86 20.66
C LYS A 124 -28.16 0.90 20.65
N LEU A 125 -27.54 1.46 21.69
CA LEU A 125 -26.09 1.51 21.83
C LEU A 125 -25.48 0.10 21.92
N ILE A 126 -26.05 -0.77 22.73
CA ILE A 126 -25.63 -2.18 22.83
C ILE A 126 -25.74 -2.86 21.46
N SER A 127 -26.87 -2.72 20.76
CA SER A 127 -27.06 -3.32 19.44
C SER A 127 -26.05 -2.82 18.40
N TYR A 128 -25.70 -1.53 18.42
CA TYR A 128 -24.69 -0.96 17.53
C TYR A 128 -23.33 -1.68 17.66
N TYR A 129 -22.86 -1.89 18.90
CA TYR A 129 -21.58 -2.56 19.13
C TYR A 129 -21.63 -4.08 18.95
N LEU A 130 -22.80 -4.72 19.06
CA LEU A 130 -22.94 -6.17 18.84
C LEU A 130 -23.14 -6.56 17.36
N GLN A 131 -23.49 -5.62 16.48
CA GLN A 131 -23.74 -5.88 15.05
C GLN A 131 -22.50 -5.73 14.15
N GLY A 132 -21.40 -5.19 14.71
CA GLY A 132 -20.14 -4.97 14.00
C GLY A 132 -19.06 -6.00 14.29
#